data_AF-A0A534AWZ8-F1
#
_entry.id   AF-A0A534AWZ8-F1
#
_cell.length_a   1.000
_cell.length_b   1.000
_cell.length_c   1.000
_cell.angle_alpha   90.00
_cell.angle_beta   90.00
_cell.angle_gamma   90.00
#
_symmetry.space_group_name_H-M   'P 1'
#
loop_
_entity.id
_entity.type
_entity.pdbx_description
1 polymer ?
#
loop_
_entity_poly.entity_id
_entity_poly.type
_entity_poly.pdbx_seq_one_letter_code
_entity_poly.pdbx_strand_id
1 'polypeptide(L)' 'PGAVPRTSTLALTNATLPYVRSLADLGWQAAFKRDPGLAAGLNVHAGEIAHEVVAKALGRKARPRTRE' A
#
# COMPACT_ATOMS: atom_id res chain seq x y z
N PRO A 1 18.45 1.02 -8.16
CA PRO A 1 18.47 -0.28 -7.46
C PRO A 1 18.77 -1.50 -8.37
N GLY A 2 18.23 -1.57 -9.59
CA GLY A 2 18.34 -2.78 -10.44
C GLY A 2 19.76 -3.26 -10.76
N ALA A 3 20.75 -2.37 -10.82
CA ALA A 3 22.15 -2.71 -11.06
C ALA A 3 22.84 -3.46 -9.90
N VAL A 4 22.28 -3.38 -8.68
CA VAL A 4 22.79 -4.04 -7.47
C VAL A 4 21.67 -4.84 -6.80
N PRO A 5 21.24 -5.95 -7.42
CA PRO A 5 20.01 -6.65 -7.01
C PRO A 5 20.12 -7.24 -5.61
N ARG A 6 21.23 -7.89 -5.24
CA ARG A 6 21.42 -8.48 -3.91
C ARG A 6 21.25 -7.43 -2.80
N THR A 7 21.96 -6.32 -2.92
CA THR A 7 21.91 -5.23 -1.93
C THR A 7 20.54 -4.57 -1.90
N SER A 8 19.94 -4.30 -3.06
CA SER A 8 18.63 -3.63 -3.14
C SER A 8 17.50 -4.51 -2.61
N THR A 9 17.54 -5.82 -2.87
CA THR A 9 16.56 -6.77 -2.31
C THR A 9 16.63 -6.77 -0.81
N LEU A 10 17.83 -6.94 -0.22
CA LEU A 10 17.97 -6.94 1.24
C LEU A 10 17.49 -5.63 1.87
N ALA A 11 17.84 -4.49 1.27
CA ALA A 11 17.36 -3.19 1.73
C ALA A 11 15.83 -3.06 1.66
N LEU A 12 15.22 -3.41 0.53
CA LEU A 12 13.77 -3.33 0.35
C LEU A 12 13.04 -4.28 1.29
N THR A 13 13.45 -5.55 1.35
CA THR A 13 12.77 -6.55 2.18
C THR A 13 12.90 -6.23 3.66
N ASN A 14 14.04 -5.72 4.12
CA ASN A 14 14.18 -5.29 5.52
C ASN A 14 13.22 -4.15 5.88
N ALA A 15 12.99 -3.21 4.95
CA ALA A 15 12.03 -2.13 5.14
C ALA A 15 10.57 -2.60 5.03
N THR A 16 10.27 -3.58 4.17
CA THR A 16 8.88 -4.01 3.91
C THR A 16 8.38 -5.14 4.78
N LEU A 17 9.28 -5.96 5.35
CA LEU A 17 8.93 -7.15 6.13
C LEU A 17 7.97 -6.88 7.30
N PRO A 18 8.09 -5.78 8.08
CA PRO A 18 7.13 -5.47 9.14
C PRO A 18 5.69 -5.30 8.62
N TYR A 19 5.51 -4.63 7.47
CA TYR A 19 4.19 -4.43 6.87
C TYR A 19 3.62 -5.73 6.31
N VAL A 20 4.45 -6.55 5.65
CA VAL A 20 4.05 -7.86 5.13
C VAL A 20 3.54 -8.75 6.26
N ARG A 21 4.25 -8.79 7.39
CA ARG A 21 3.82 -9.57 8.56
C ARG A 21 2.52 -9.04 9.16
N SER A 22 2.38 -7.72 9.31
CA SER A 22 1.14 -7.09 9.79
C SER A 22 -0.07 -7.45 8.91
N LEU A 23 0.10 -7.39 7.59
CA LEU A 23 -0.94 -7.76 6.64
C LEU A 23 -1.29 -9.25 6.69
N ALA A 24 -0.29 -10.12 6.83
CA ALA A 24 -0.50 -11.56 6.92
C ALA A 24 -1.22 -11.97 8.22
N ASP A 25 -0.83 -11.36 9.35
CA ASP A 25 -1.35 -11.72 10.67
C ASP A 25 -2.76 -11.13 10.92
N LEU A 26 -3.04 -9.93 10.40
CA LEU A 26 -4.25 -9.16 10.75
C LEU A 26 -5.25 -8.99 9.60
N GLY A 27 -4.83 -9.24 8.37
CA GLY A 27 -5.56 -8.77 7.20
C GLY A 27 -5.47 -7.25 7.01
N TRP A 28 -5.88 -6.77 5.83
CA TRP A 28 -5.62 -5.40 5.42
C TRP A 28 -6.42 -4.34 6.22
N GLN A 29 -7.67 -4.62 6.57
CA GLN A 29 -8.52 -3.66 7.30
C GLN A 29 -7.95 -3.35 8.69
N ALA A 30 -7.58 -4.38 9.44
CA ALA A 30 -7.00 -4.21 10.78
C ALA A 30 -5.57 -3.66 10.72
N ALA A 31 -4.76 -4.11 9.75
CA ALA A 31 -3.42 -3.57 9.53
C ALA A 31 -3.44 -2.07 9.20
N PHE A 32 -4.39 -1.61 8.38
CA PHE A 32 -4.52 -0.19 8.02
C PHE A 32 -5.02 0.67 9.19
N LYS A 33 -5.93 0.15 10.01
CA LYS A 33 -6.34 0.82 11.25
C LYS A 33 -5.17 0.99 12.23
N ARG A 34 -4.28 -0.02 12.28
CA ARG A 34 -3.10 -0.01 13.15
C ARG A 34 -1.98 0.90 12.64
N ASP A 35 -1.82 1.03 11.33
CA ASP A 35 -0.73 1.78 10.72
C ASP A 35 -1.26 2.73 9.61
N PRO A 36 -1.44 4.02 9.93
CA PRO A 36 -1.88 5.03 8.96
C PRO A 36 -0.92 5.21 7.79
N GLY A 37 0.39 4.96 7.97
CA GLY A 37 1.39 5.03 6.91
C GLY A 37 1.19 3.91 5.91
N LEU A 38 0.94 2.69 6.37
CA LEU A 38 0.56 1.58 5.51
C LEU A 38 -0.77 1.84 4.79
N ALA A 39 -1.77 2.38 5.51
CA ALA A 39 -3.06 2.74 4.92
C ALA A 39 -2.93 3.81 3.82
N ALA A 40 -1.98 4.75 3.96
CA ALA A 40 -1.69 5.76 2.95
C ALA A 40 -1.24 5.15 1.61
N GLY A 41 -0.66 3.95 1.62
CA GLY A 41 -0.21 3.21 0.43
C GLY A 41 -1.33 2.60 -0.43
N LEU A 42 -2.59 2.60 0.03
CA LEU A 42 -3.69 2.03 -0.75
C LEU A 42 -3.98 2.84 -2.02
N ASN A 43 -3.86 2.17 -3.17
CA ASN A 43 -4.11 2.74 -4.49
C ASN A 43 -5.44 2.31 -5.11
N VAL A 44 -5.78 1.03 -5.06
CA VAL A 44 -6.97 0.44 -5.68
C VAL A 44 -7.59 -0.58 -4.74
N HIS A 45 -8.93 -0.60 -4.65
CA HIS A 45 -9.68 -1.64 -3.96
C HIS A 45 -11.05 -1.83 -4.63
N ALA A 46 -11.53 -3.07 -4.73
CA ALA A 46 -12.85 -3.40 -5.29
C ALA A 46 -13.14 -2.78 -6.68
N GLY A 47 -12.11 -2.71 -7.55
CA GLY A 47 -12.23 -2.13 -8.89
C GLY A 47 -12.16 -0.60 -8.95
N GLU A 48 -11.99 0.07 -7.81
CA GLU A 48 -12.05 1.53 -7.68
C GLU A 48 -10.70 2.11 -7.28
N ILE A 49 -10.34 3.26 -7.85
CA ILE A 49 -9.12 3.97 -7.47
C ILE A 49 -9.36 4.71 -6.16
N ALA A 50 -8.59 4.40 -5.13
CA ALA A 50 -8.69 5.02 -3.81
C ALA A 50 -7.69 6.17 -3.60
N HIS A 51 -6.61 6.23 -4.38
CA HIS A 51 -5.59 7.26 -4.26
C HIS A 51 -5.89 8.47 -5.14
N GLU A 52 -6.09 9.63 -4.54
CA GLU A 52 -6.54 10.86 -5.22
C GLU A 52 -5.62 11.29 -6.35
N VAL A 53 -4.30 11.32 -6.09
CA VAL A 53 -3.32 11.76 -7.10
C VAL A 53 -3.31 10.83 -8.31
N VAL A 54 -3.45 9.52 -8.12
CA VAL A 54 -3.51 8.54 -9.22
C VAL A 54 -4.80 8.71 -10.02
N ALA A 55 -5.94 8.87 -9.34
CA ALA A 55 -7.21 9.11 -10.01
C ALA A 55 -7.13 10.38 -10.87
N LYS A 56 -6.60 11.48 -10.33
CA LYS A 56 -6.39 12.73 -11.05
C LYS A 56 -5.48 12.55 -12.26
N ALA A 57 -4.35 11.89 -12.10
CA ALA A 57 -3.38 11.66 -13.18
C ALA A 57 -3.97 10.85 -14.34
N LEU A 58 -4.94 9.96 -14.06
CA LEU A 58 -5.58 9.10 -15.05
C LEU A 58 -6.94 9.64 -15.54
N GLY A 59 -7.34 10.85 -15.14
CA GLY A 59 -8.65 11.42 -15.51
C GLY A 59 -9.85 10.62 -14.96
N ARG A 60 -9.69 9.99 -13.78
CA ARG A 60 -10.68 9.19 -13.08
C ARG A 60 -11.11 9.88 -11.78
N LYS A 61 -12.22 9.44 -11.18
CA LYS A 61 -12.64 9.88 -9.84
C LYS A 61 -12.07 8.93 -8.80
N ALA A 62 -11.52 9.48 -7.73
CA ALA A 62 -11.12 8.67 -6.58
C ALA A 62 -12.35 8.33 -5.73
N ARG A 63 -12.42 7.10 -5.23
CA ARG A 63 -13.42 6.66 -4.27
C ARG A 63 -12.79 6.58 -2.88
N PRO A 64 -13.36 7.25 -1.86
CA PRO A 64 -12.74 7.31 -0.54
C PRO A 64 -12.59 5.91 0.09
N ARG A 65 -11.54 5.76 0.89
CA ARG A 65 -11.12 4.50 1.54
C ARG A 65 -12.10 3.98 2.59
N THR A 66 -13.10 4.78 2.97
CA THR A 66 -14.09 4.49 3.99
C THR A 66 -15.46 4.25 3.37
N ARG A 67 -15.74 3.00 3.03
CA ARG A 67 -17.11 2.44 2.98
C ARG A 67 -17.03 0.97 3.38
N GLU A 68 -16.87 0.72 4.68
CA GLU A 68 -17.30 -0.49 5.42
C GLU A 68 -16.96 -0.34 6.91
#